data_AF-A0A7L0QNT7-F1
#
_entry.id   AF-A0A7L0QNT7-F1
#
_cell.length_a   1.000
_cell.length_b   1.000
_cell.length_c   1.000
_cell.angle_alpha   90.00
_cell.angle_beta   90.00
_cell.angle_gamma   90.00
#
_symmetry.space_group_name_H-M   'P 1'
#
loop_
_entity.id
_entity.type
_entity.pdbx_description
1 polymer ?
#
loop_
_entity_poly.entity_id
_entity_poly.type
_entity_poly.pdbx_seq_one_letter_code
_entity_poly.pdbx_strand_id
1 'polypeptide(L)'
;LRDNRIELVRASWHELSISVSDVSLSDEGQYTCSLFTMPVKTSKAFLTVLGVPEKPQITGFTSPVMEGERMQLTCKTSGSKPAADIRWFKNDKEVKDVKYVKEEDSTRKTFTVSSTLDFLADRSDDGAVVSCRVDHESLNSTPQIAMQVLEIHYTPLVKIISSNSWPEEGQSIILTCESKGKPVPEPVLWTKDGGELPDPERMVVNGRVLSISFLNKTDNGTYRCEAKNPIGRNSTEYVLIVHDVFNTLLPTTVIPSLTTATVTTNVALTASTTTSATATSIRDPNALAGQTGPDHALIGGIVAVVVFVTLCSIILLGRYLARHKGTYLTNEAKGAEDAPDADTAIINAEGSQVNAEEKKEYFI
;
A
#
# COMPACT_ATOMS: atom_id res chain seq x y z
N LEU A 1 -18.27 48.33 29.20
CA LEU A 1 -18.21 46.88 28.88
C LEU A 1 -18.90 46.14 30.03
N ARG A 2 -20.02 45.45 29.78
CA ARG A 2 -20.81 44.74 30.83
C ARG A 2 -20.38 43.28 31.04
N ASP A 3 -19.58 42.75 30.11
CA ASP A 3 -18.98 41.43 30.21
C ASP A 3 -17.55 41.58 30.74
N ASN A 4 -17.26 40.94 31.88
CA ASN A 4 -15.96 41.01 32.55
C ASN A 4 -14.84 40.34 31.75
N ARG A 5 -15.17 39.58 30.69
CA ARG A 5 -14.19 39.01 29.75
C ARG A 5 -13.74 40.00 28.68
N ILE A 6 -14.46 41.10 28.50
CA ILE A 6 -14.14 42.12 27.49
C ILE A 6 -13.51 43.32 28.18
N GLU A 7 -12.23 43.53 27.92
CA GLU A 7 -11.44 44.61 28.52
C GLU A 7 -10.96 45.59 27.45
N LEU A 8 -10.94 46.88 27.79
CA LEU A 8 -10.33 47.91 26.96
C LEU A 8 -8.82 47.94 27.27
N VAL A 9 -8.01 47.41 26.35
CA VAL A 9 -6.56 47.27 26.53
C VAL A 9 -5.82 48.53 26.09
N ARG A 10 -6.31 49.22 25.06
CA ARG A 10 -5.76 50.51 24.62
C ARG A 10 -6.86 51.50 24.30
N ALA A 11 -6.67 52.72 24.80
CA ALA A 11 -7.49 53.86 24.50
C ALA A 11 -6.58 55.07 24.29
N SER A 12 -6.43 55.47 23.03
CA SER A 12 -5.73 56.68 22.63
C SER A 12 -6.55 57.46 21.62
N TRP A 13 -6.08 58.66 21.27
CA TRP A 13 -6.70 59.48 20.23
C TRP A 13 -6.70 58.84 18.83
N HIS A 14 -5.90 57.78 18.61
CA HIS A 14 -5.73 57.12 17.30
C HIS A 14 -6.06 55.62 17.31
N GLU A 15 -6.16 54.99 18.48
CA GLU A 15 -6.32 53.54 18.61
C GLU A 15 -7.25 53.20 19.78
N LEU A 16 -8.24 52.36 19.51
CA LEU A 16 -9.09 51.71 20.49
C LEU A 16 -8.95 50.20 20.31
N SER A 17 -8.47 49.49 21.33
CA SER A 17 -8.25 48.04 21.28
C SER A 17 -8.95 47.38 22.46
N ILE A 18 -9.78 46.38 22.18
CA ILE A 18 -10.38 45.51 23.19
C ILE A 18 -9.70 44.14 23.17
N SER A 19 -9.65 43.48 24.32
CA SER A 19 -9.32 42.07 24.46
C SER A 19 -10.55 41.33 24.94
N VAL A 20 -10.79 40.16 24.36
CA VAL A 20 -11.85 39.24 24.79
C VAL A 20 -11.17 37.97 25.31
N SER A 21 -11.24 37.74 26.62
CA SER A 21 -10.75 36.50 27.24
C SER A 21 -11.81 35.38 27.15
N ASP A 22 -11.34 34.13 27.22
CA ASP A 22 -12.19 32.93 27.23
C ASP A 22 -13.25 32.94 26.12
N VAL A 23 -12.79 33.12 24.88
CA VAL A 23 -13.64 33.22 23.69
C VAL A 23 -14.48 31.95 23.52
N SER A 24 -15.76 32.14 23.29
CA SER A 24 -16.79 31.11 23.17
C SER A 24 -17.62 31.32 21.91
N LEU A 25 -18.38 30.29 21.49
CA LEU A 25 -19.29 30.38 20.34
C LEU A 25 -20.43 31.40 20.51
N SER A 26 -20.60 31.99 21.70
CA SER A 26 -21.54 33.09 21.94
C SER A 26 -20.96 34.48 21.72
N ASP A 27 -19.63 34.57 21.58
CA ASP A 27 -18.93 35.83 21.27
C ASP A 27 -18.90 36.12 19.77
N GLU A 28 -19.29 35.15 18.94
CA GLU A 28 -19.44 35.39 17.51
C GLU A 28 -20.51 36.45 17.23
N GLY A 29 -20.16 37.39 16.35
CA GLY A 29 -21.09 38.42 15.92
C GLY A 29 -20.41 39.72 15.51
N GLN A 30 -21.23 40.73 15.28
CA GLN A 30 -20.76 42.04 14.83
C GLN A 30 -20.45 42.95 16.03
N TYR A 31 -19.20 43.34 16.15
CA TYR A 31 -18.72 44.33 17.10
C TYR A 31 -18.74 45.72 16.45
N THR A 32 -19.20 46.73 17.20
CA THR A 32 -19.24 48.11 16.73
C THR A 32 -18.36 48.97 17.62
N CYS A 33 -17.38 49.65 17.00
CA CYS A 33 -16.61 50.69 17.62
C CYS A 33 -17.27 52.03 17.32
N SER A 34 -17.64 52.78 18.36
CA SER A 34 -18.33 54.07 18.24
C SER A 34 -17.49 55.18 18.86
N LEU A 35 -17.22 56.22 18.07
CA LEU A 35 -16.51 57.42 18.50
C LEU A 35 -17.50 58.59 18.63
N PHE A 36 -17.52 59.20 19.82
CA PHE A 36 -18.42 60.30 20.20
C PHE A 36 -18.02 61.64 19.58
N THR A 37 -18.07 61.74 18.26
CA THR A 37 -17.99 63.00 17.50
C THR A 37 -19.40 63.50 17.17
N MET A 38 -19.52 64.73 16.65
CA MET A 38 -20.77 65.23 16.05
C MET A 38 -20.57 65.37 14.54
N PRO A 39 -21.09 64.45 13.70
CA PRO A 39 -21.88 63.25 14.03
C PRO A 39 -21.04 62.08 14.57
N VAL A 40 -21.67 61.12 15.27
CA VAL A 40 -20.99 59.91 15.79
C VAL A 40 -20.41 59.13 14.62
N LYS A 41 -19.13 58.75 14.73
CA LYS A 41 -18.47 57.91 13.74
C LYS A 41 -18.45 56.48 14.27
N THR A 42 -18.83 55.52 13.43
CA THR A 42 -18.81 54.10 13.79
C THR A 42 -18.01 53.30 12.80
N SER A 43 -17.39 52.23 13.30
CA SER A 43 -16.76 51.19 12.50
C SER A 43 -17.22 49.84 13.01
N LYS A 44 -17.35 48.85 12.12
CA LYS A 44 -17.87 47.52 12.44
C LYS A 44 -16.84 46.47 12.06
N ALA A 45 -16.73 45.45 12.90
CA ALA A 45 -15.96 44.24 12.64
C ALA A 45 -16.83 43.02 12.98
N PHE A 46 -16.63 41.92 12.26
CA PHE A 46 -17.31 40.66 12.58
C PHE A 46 -16.28 39.71 13.20
N LEU A 47 -16.57 39.20 14.40
CA LEU A 47 -15.78 38.18 15.06
C LEU A 47 -16.36 36.82 14.69
N THR A 48 -15.61 35.99 13.98
CA THR A 48 -15.95 34.58 13.76
C THR A 48 -15.21 33.73 14.78
N VAL A 49 -15.94 32.88 15.51
CA VAL A 49 -15.33 32.00 16.52
C VAL A 49 -15.27 30.60 15.96
N LEU A 50 -14.06 30.04 15.89
CA LEU A 50 -13.84 28.68 15.41
C LEU A 50 -14.17 27.65 16.50
N GLY A 51 -14.79 26.56 16.06
CA GLY A 51 -15.05 25.40 16.90
C GLY A 51 -13.90 24.42 16.76
N VAL A 52 -13.15 24.20 17.84
CA VAL A 52 -12.03 23.25 17.85
C VAL A 52 -12.60 21.83 17.87
N PRO A 53 -12.24 20.97 16.90
CA PRO A 53 -12.70 19.59 16.89
C PRO A 53 -12.20 18.81 18.12
N GLU A 54 -13.05 17.95 18.66
CA GLU A 54 -12.65 16.93 19.64
C GLU A 54 -11.71 15.91 19.01
N LYS A 55 -10.91 15.25 19.85
CA LYS A 55 -10.00 14.18 19.40
C LYS A 55 -10.78 13.12 18.62
N PRO A 56 -10.37 12.78 17.38
CA PRO A 56 -11.06 11.78 16.59
C PRO A 56 -11.04 10.43 17.29
N GLN A 57 -12.07 9.64 17.05
CA GLN A 57 -12.17 8.26 17.54
C GLN A 57 -12.52 7.33 16.38
N ILE A 58 -11.81 6.20 16.30
CA ILE A 58 -12.08 5.12 15.35
C ILE A 58 -12.92 4.05 16.07
N THR A 59 -14.05 3.67 15.47
CA THR A 59 -14.99 2.65 15.97
C THR A 59 -15.39 1.69 14.84
N GLY A 60 -16.20 0.68 15.12
CA GLY A 60 -16.70 -0.27 14.11
C GLY A 60 -15.77 -1.47 13.84
N PHE A 61 -14.91 -1.84 14.80
CA PHE A 61 -14.06 -3.03 14.71
C PHE A 61 -14.21 -3.92 15.94
N THR A 62 -13.94 -5.21 15.75
CA THR A 62 -13.81 -6.22 16.80
C THR A 62 -12.47 -6.90 16.59
N SER A 63 -11.63 -6.95 17.62
CA SER A 63 -10.31 -7.62 17.55
C SER A 63 -10.39 -8.98 18.24
N PRO A 64 -9.82 -10.06 17.66
CA PRO A 64 -9.19 -10.12 16.35
C PRO A 64 -10.20 -10.19 15.20
N VAL A 65 -9.79 -9.76 14.00
CA VAL A 65 -10.59 -9.85 12.76
C VAL A 65 -10.16 -11.07 11.95
N MET A 66 -11.10 -11.75 11.31
CA MET A 66 -10.78 -12.92 10.48
C MET A 66 -10.42 -12.53 9.04
N GLU A 67 -9.46 -13.23 8.41
CA GLU A 67 -9.16 -13.05 6.98
C GLU A 67 -10.42 -13.26 6.12
N GLY A 68 -10.65 -12.35 5.18
CA GLY A 68 -11.83 -12.32 4.32
C GLY A 68 -13.05 -11.64 4.94
N GLU A 69 -13.00 -11.27 6.23
CA GLU A 69 -14.08 -10.52 6.87
C GLU A 69 -14.18 -9.09 6.33
N ARG A 70 -15.40 -8.58 6.17
CA ARG A 70 -15.64 -7.21 5.74
C ARG A 70 -15.60 -6.27 6.94
N MET A 71 -14.61 -5.40 6.98
CA MET A 71 -14.46 -4.37 8.00
C MET A 71 -15.15 -3.08 7.60
N GLN A 72 -15.75 -2.41 8.59
CA GLN A 72 -16.37 -1.09 8.46
C GLN A 72 -15.89 -0.18 9.60
N LEU A 73 -14.77 0.49 9.39
CA LEU A 73 -14.21 1.42 10.37
C LEU A 73 -14.88 2.79 10.23
N THR A 74 -15.30 3.38 11.34
CA THR A 74 -15.89 4.73 11.38
C THR A 74 -15.03 5.65 12.23
N CYS A 75 -14.55 6.74 11.64
CA CYS A 75 -13.89 7.81 12.35
C CYS A 75 -14.88 8.95 12.60
N LYS A 76 -14.95 9.45 13.83
CA LYS A 76 -15.87 10.51 14.23
C LYS A 76 -15.14 11.58 15.05
N THR A 77 -15.47 12.85 14.79
CA THR A 77 -15.09 14.01 15.60
C THR A 77 -16.25 15.01 15.66
N SER A 78 -16.42 15.68 16.80
CA SER A 78 -17.49 16.65 17.10
C SER A 78 -16.95 18.03 17.44
N GLY A 79 -17.82 19.04 17.45
CA GLY A 79 -17.49 20.40 17.90
C GLY A 79 -16.78 21.28 16.86
N SER A 80 -16.57 20.78 15.64
CA SER A 80 -15.86 21.52 14.60
C SER A 80 -16.69 22.68 14.05
N LYS A 81 -16.11 23.87 13.92
CA LYS A 81 -16.71 24.98 13.16
C LYS A 81 -15.60 25.76 12.43
N PRO A 82 -15.59 25.77 11.08
CA PRO A 82 -16.47 25.03 10.16
C PRO A 82 -16.26 23.51 10.26
N ALA A 83 -17.01 22.71 9.47
CA ALA A 83 -16.87 21.26 9.43
C ALA A 83 -15.41 20.85 9.11
N ALA A 84 -14.84 19.95 9.93
CA ALA A 84 -13.48 19.46 9.75
C ALA A 84 -13.35 18.48 8.57
N ASP A 85 -12.15 18.39 8.00
CA ASP A 85 -11.82 17.42 6.96
C ASP A 85 -11.31 16.11 7.58
N ILE A 86 -11.83 14.97 7.12
CA ILE A 86 -11.41 13.63 7.57
C ILE A 86 -10.73 12.89 6.42
N ARG A 87 -9.52 12.39 6.67
CA ARG A 87 -8.76 11.56 5.73
C ARG A 87 -8.28 10.26 6.36
N TRP A 88 -8.41 9.17 5.62
CA TRP A 88 -7.96 7.84 6.04
C TRP A 88 -6.61 7.51 5.44
N PHE A 89 -5.76 6.88 6.25
CA PHE A 89 -4.48 6.34 5.84
C PHE A 89 -4.35 4.89 6.31
N LYS A 90 -3.88 4.01 5.42
CA LYS A 90 -3.53 2.62 5.76
C LYS A 90 -2.07 2.41 5.39
N ASN A 91 -1.22 2.13 6.37
CA ASN A 91 0.24 2.06 6.20
C ASN A 91 0.79 3.31 5.48
N ASP A 92 0.42 4.49 5.99
CA ASP A 92 0.80 5.82 5.46
C ASP A 92 0.29 6.16 4.05
N LYS A 93 -0.48 5.27 3.42
CA LYS A 93 -1.10 5.51 2.13
C LYS A 93 -2.53 5.99 2.29
N GLU A 94 -2.84 7.14 1.71
CA GLU A 94 -4.19 7.73 1.72
C GLU A 94 -5.20 6.82 1.00
N VAL A 95 -6.37 6.64 1.61
CA VAL A 95 -7.52 5.92 1.04
C VAL A 95 -8.60 6.92 0.65
N LYS A 96 -8.96 6.95 -0.64
CA LYS A 96 -9.83 7.98 -1.22
C LYS A 96 -11.31 7.59 -1.30
N ASP A 97 -11.61 6.30 -1.46
CA ASP A 97 -12.98 5.79 -1.62
C ASP A 97 -13.65 5.59 -0.27
N VAL A 98 -13.98 6.70 0.40
CA VAL A 98 -14.58 6.70 1.74
C VAL A 98 -15.88 7.47 1.75
N LYS A 99 -16.80 7.06 2.63
CA LYS A 99 -18.04 7.81 2.85
C LYS A 99 -17.75 8.92 3.83
N TYR A 100 -18.27 10.12 3.56
CA TYR A 100 -18.15 11.28 4.44
C TYR A 100 -19.55 11.81 4.76
N VAL A 101 -19.83 11.99 6.04
CA VAL A 101 -21.11 12.48 6.55
C VAL A 101 -20.83 13.66 7.49
N LYS A 102 -21.56 14.75 7.30
CA LYS A 102 -21.56 15.91 8.19
C LYS A 102 -22.95 16.07 8.79
N GLU A 103 -22.98 16.26 10.10
CA GLU A 103 -24.19 16.47 10.88
C GLU A 103 -24.03 17.77 11.66
N GLU A 104 -25.06 18.60 11.62
CA GLU A 104 -25.10 19.83 12.40
C GLU A 104 -25.54 19.50 13.83
N ASP A 105 -24.88 20.09 14.82
CA ASP A 105 -25.31 19.95 16.21
C ASP A 105 -26.68 20.60 16.44
N SER A 106 -27.37 20.17 17.50
CA SER A 106 -28.64 20.72 18.00
C SER A 106 -28.68 22.25 18.06
N THR A 107 -27.55 22.89 18.36
CA THR A 107 -27.42 24.35 18.44
C THR A 107 -27.20 25.03 17.09
N ARG A 108 -27.01 24.28 16.00
CA ARG A 108 -26.65 24.76 14.65
C ARG A 108 -25.38 25.62 14.58
N LYS A 109 -24.49 25.45 15.56
CA LYS A 109 -23.24 26.22 15.65
C LYS A 109 -22.02 25.41 15.28
N THR A 110 -22.04 24.11 15.50
CA THR A 110 -20.90 23.21 15.24
C THR A 110 -21.34 22.01 14.42
N PHE A 111 -20.36 21.34 13.86
CA PHE A 111 -20.52 20.14 13.04
C PHE A 111 -19.85 18.96 13.73
N THR A 112 -20.58 17.85 13.69
CA THR A 112 -20.02 16.52 13.87
C THR A 112 -19.77 15.92 12.49
N VAL A 113 -18.54 15.51 12.25
CA VAL A 113 -18.14 14.89 10.97
C VAL A 113 -17.76 13.44 11.23
N SER A 114 -18.15 12.57 10.31
CA SER A 114 -17.81 11.17 10.35
C SER A 114 -17.43 10.65 8.98
N SER A 115 -16.50 9.70 8.95
CA SER A 115 -16.12 9.01 7.73
C SER A 115 -16.03 7.51 7.95
N THR A 116 -16.51 6.75 6.96
CA THR A 116 -16.53 5.29 7.02
C THR A 116 -15.62 4.71 5.94
N LEU A 117 -14.70 3.84 6.38
CA LEU A 117 -13.78 3.07 5.56
C LEU A 117 -14.22 1.61 5.52
N ASP A 118 -14.58 1.13 4.33
CA ASP A 118 -15.03 -0.24 4.08
C ASP A 118 -13.93 -1.01 3.31
N PHE A 119 -13.46 -2.15 3.81
CA PHE A 119 -12.52 -3.04 3.10
C PHE A 119 -12.64 -4.51 3.55
N LEU A 120 -12.07 -5.43 2.78
CA LEU A 120 -11.94 -6.84 3.17
C LEU A 120 -10.59 -7.06 3.85
N ALA A 121 -10.60 -7.70 5.01
CA ALA A 121 -9.38 -8.01 5.76
C ALA A 121 -8.53 -9.03 5.00
N ASP A 122 -7.27 -8.69 4.75
CA ASP A 122 -6.28 -9.60 4.17
C ASP A 122 -5.20 -9.95 5.21
N ARG A 123 -4.56 -11.11 5.09
CA ARG A 123 -3.44 -11.50 5.96
C ARG A 123 -2.27 -10.51 5.97
N SER A 124 -2.07 -9.75 4.88
CA SER A 124 -1.06 -8.70 4.77
C SER A 124 -1.40 -7.46 5.58
N ASP A 125 -2.65 -7.35 6.04
CA ASP A 125 -3.10 -6.26 6.90
C ASP A 125 -2.81 -6.53 8.38
N ASP A 126 -2.31 -7.71 8.75
CA ASP A 126 -1.94 -7.99 10.13
C ASP A 126 -0.80 -7.07 10.60
N GLY A 127 -1.05 -6.32 11.67
CA GLY A 127 -0.13 -5.29 12.17
C GLY A 127 -0.16 -3.99 11.35
N ALA A 128 -1.01 -3.88 10.33
CA ALA A 128 -1.18 -2.64 9.58
C ALA A 128 -1.77 -1.55 10.49
N VAL A 129 -1.33 -0.32 10.26
CA VAL A 129 -1.79 0.86 11.00
C VAL A 129 -2.80 1.61 10.15
N VAL A 130 -4.02 1.70 10.65
CA VAL A 130 -5.08 2.53 10.08
C VAL A 130 -5.14 3.83 10.89
N SER A 131 -4.95 4.96 10.20
CA SER A 131 -4.98 6.28 10.80
C SER A 131 -6.11 7.11 10.23
N CYS A 132 -6.89 7.75 11.10
CA CYS A 132 -7.83 8.79 10.74
C CYS A 132 -7.20 10.14 11.10
N ARG A 133 -6.98 10.96 10.07
CA ARG A 133 -6.43 12.31 10.18
C ARG A 133 -7.56 13.32 10.06
N VAL A 134 -7.63 14.23 11.02
CA VAL A 134 -8.57 15.34 11.05
C VAL A 134 -7.80 16.65 10.88
N ASP A 135 -8.11 17.38 9.81
CA ASP A 135 -7.58 18.71 9.56
C ASP A 135 -8.66 19.78 9.80
N HIS A 136 -8.27 20.88 10.43
CA HIS A 136 -9.15 22.01 10.73
C HIS A 136 -8.33 23.30 10.92
N GLU A 137 -8.89 24.44 10.54
CA GLU A 137 -8.20 25.75 10.61
C GLU A 137 -7.85 26.19 12.03
N SER A 138 -8.61 25.75 13.04
CA SER A 138 -8.31 26.02 14.45
C SER A 138 -7.09 25.27 14.99
N LEU A 139 -6.59 24.27 14.25
CA LEU A 139 -5.48 23.42 14.67
C LEU A 139 -4.10 23.93 14.23
N ASN A 140 -4.01 25.12 13.61
CA ASN A 140 -2.74 25.75 13.21
C ASN A 140 -1.80 24.79 12.46
N SER A 141 -2.34 24.08 11.46
CA SER A 141 -1.61 23.09 10.64
C SER A 141 -1.10 21.83 11.37
N THR A 142 -1.49 21.61 12.62
CA THR A 142 -1.21 20.37 13.36
C THR A 142 -2.44 19.45 13.37
N PRO A 143 -2.53 18.46 12.47
CA PRO A 143 -3.72 17.62 12.40
C PRO A 143 -3.88 16.77 13.66
N GLN A 144 -5.13 16.52 14.05
CA GLN A 144 -5.43 15.50 15.05
C GLN A 144 -5.46 14.13 14.38
N ILE A 145 -4.92 13.11 15.05
CA ILE A 145 -4.79 11.77 14.47
C ILE A 145 -5.29 10.73 15.48
N ALA A 146 -6.19 9.86 15.02
CA ALA A 146 -6.56 8.61 15.70
C ALA A 146 -5.93 7.44 14.94
N MET A 147 -5.42 6.45 15.67
CA MET A 147 -4.72 5.30 15.08
C MET A 147 -5.30 3.99 15.63
N GLN A 148 -5.40 2.98 14.76
CA GLN A 148 -5.79 1.63 15.10
C GLN A 148 -4.81 0.65 14.45
N VAL A 149 -4.24 -0.25 15.24
CA VAL A 149 -3.42 -1.36 14.74
C VAL A 149 -4.33 -2.56 14.50
N LEU A 150 -4.31 -3.14 13.31
CA LEU A 150 -5.14 -4.28 12.96
C LEU A 150 -4.53 -5.58 13.46
N GLU A 151 -5.36 -6.46 14.01
CA GLU A 151 -4.99 -7.83 14.34
C GLU A 151 -5.82 -8.79 13.47
N ILE A 152 -5.18 -9.39 12.46
CA ILE A 152 -5.84 -10.26 11.50
C ILE A 152 -5.45 -11.71 11.75
N HIS A 153 -6.43 -12.55 12.03
CA HIS A 153 -6.26 -13.98 12.24
C HIS A 153 -6.54 -14.75 10.93
N TYR A 154 -5.63 -15.65 10.58
CA TYR A 154 -5.64 -16.42 9.33
C TYR A 154 -5.03 -17.81 9.52
N THR A 155 -5.40 -18.76 8.66
CA THR A 155 -4.88 -20.13 8.68
C THR A 155 -3.38 -20.16 8.34
N PRO A 156 -2.64 -21.20 8.74
CA PRO A 156 -1.22 -21.28 8.44
C PRO A 156 -0.94 -21.29 6.94
N LEU A 157 0.04 -20.52 6.47
CA LEU A 157 0.70 -20.70 5.18
C LEU A 157 1.86 -21.67 5.40
N VAL A 158 1.97 -22.71 4.58
CA VAL A 158 2.98 -23.77 4.75
C VAL A 158 3.83 -23.90 3.49
N LYS A 159 5.15 -24.05 3.65
CA LYS A 159 6.13 -24.30 2.60
C LYS A 159 7.15 -25.33 3.07
N ILE A 160 7.57 -26.24 2.19
CA ILE A 160 8.68 -27.16 2.46
C ILE A 160 9.91 -26.69 1.67
N ILE A 161 11.03 -26.54 2.36
CA ILE A 161 12.33 -26.20 1.79
C ILE A 161 13.23 -27.43 1.92
N SER A 162 13.80 -27.89 0.82
CA SER A 162 14.80 -28.96 0.80
C SER A 162 16.21 -28.39 0.93
N SER A 163 17.08 -29.07 1.68
CA SER A 163 18.51 -28.76 1.75
C SER A 163 19.29 -29.17 0.51
N ASN A 164 18.77 -30.11 -0.28
CA ASN A 164 19.42 -30.59 -1.51
C ASN A 164 18.35 -30.76 -2.62
N SER A 165 18.55 -30.05 -3.73
CA SER A 165 17.68 -30.16 -4.92
C SER A 165 17.92 -31.42 -5.74
N TRP A 166 19.05 -32.11 -5.53
CA TRP A 166 19.44 -33.35 -6.22
C TRP A 166 19.96 -34.39 -5.21
N PRO A 167 19.06 -35.03 -4.44
CA PRO A 167 19.45 -35.99 -3.42
C PRO A 167 19.91 -37.31 -4.02
N GLU A 168 21.11 -37.75 -3.66
CA GLU A 168 21.70 -39.02 -4.13
C GLU A 168 21.66 -40.11 -3.05
N GLU A 169 21.71 -41.36 -3.48
CA GLU A 169 21.78 -42.53 -2.59
C GLU A 169 22.99 -42.45 -1.65
N GLY A 170 22.78 -42.82 -0.38
CA GLY A 170 23.77 -42.73 0.69
C GLY A 170 23.92 -41.35 1.34
N GLN A 171 23.43 -40.27 0.73
CA GLN A 171 23.47 -38.92 1.32
C GLN A 171 22.39 -38.72 2.39
N SER A 172 22.45 -37.60 3.11
CA SER A 172 21.37 -37.14 4.00
C SER A 172 20.65 -35.94 3.39
N ILE A 173 19.35 -35.81 3.64
CA ILE A 173 18.54 -34.65 3.25
C ILE A 173 17.77 -34.10 4.45
N ILE A 174 17.62 -32.77 4.46
CA ILE A 174 16.84 -32.05 5.46
C ILE A 174 15.69 -31.36 4.74
N LEU A 175 14.46 -31.68 5.16
CA LEU A 175 13.25 -30.99 4.73
C LEU A 175 12.78 -30.08 5.86
N THR A 176 12.78 -28.77 5.63
CA THR A 176 12.35 -27.77 6.61
C THR A 176 10.96 -27.28 6.26
N CYS A 177 10.01 -27.42 7.18
CA CYS A 177 8.67 -26.92 7.01
C CYS A 177 8.50 -25.53 7.62
N GLU A 178 8.50 -24.51 6.77
CA GLU A 178 8.18 -23.16 7.17
C GLU A 178 6.67 -23.01 7.25
N SER A 179 6.16 -22.55 8.40
CA SER A 179 4.75 -22.16 8.50
C SER A 179 4.58 -20.82 9.20
N LYS A 180 3.76 -19.95 8.61
CA LYS A 180 3.39 -18.63 9.13
C LYS A 180 1.87 -18.57 9.27
N GLY A 181 1.38 -18.25 10.45
CA GLY A 181 -0.05 -18.11 10.71
C GLY A 181 -0.29 -17.18 11.89
N LYS A 182 -1.52 -16.69 12.02
CA LYS A 182 -1.97 -15.95 13.21
C LYS A 182 -3.31 -16.49 13.68
N PRO A 183 -3.43 -17.02 14.91
CA PRO A 183 -2.37 -17.20 15.90
C PRO A 183 -1.22 -18.11 15.42
N VAL A 184 -0.07 -18.04 16.11
CA VAL A 184 1.12 -18.83 15.76
C VAL A 184 0.76 -20.32 15.67
N PRO A 185 1.08 -21.01 14.57
CA PRO A 185 0.72 -22.42 14.40
C PRO A 185 1.43 -23.34 15.41
N GLU A 186 0.74 -24.42 15.78
CA GLU A 186 1.29 -25.56 16.51
C GLU A 186 2.45 -26.23 15.74
N PRO A 187 3.28 -27.07 16.40
CA PRO A 187 4.30 -27.87 15.73
C PRO A 187 3.71 -28.67 14.56
N VAL A 188 4.49 -28.82 13.50
CA VAL A 188 4.00 -29.41 12.24
C VAL A 188 3.95 -30.93 12.31
N LEU A 189 2.99 -31.51 11.58
CA LEU A 189 2.88 -32.95 11.39
C LEU A 189 3.50 -33.34 10.05
N TRP A 190 4.47 -34.25 10.07
CA TRP A 190 5.07 -34.84 8.88
C TRP A 190 4.47 -36.21 8.58
N THR A 191 4.09 -36.42 7.32
CA THR A 191 3.63 -37.72 6.80
C THR A 191 4.31 -38.04 5.48
N LYS A 192 4.40 -39.33 5.14
CA LYS A 192 4.90 -39.82 3.86
C LYS A 192 3.81 -40.65 3.18
N ASP A 193 3.49 -40.32 1.94
CA ASP A 193 2.50 -41.03 1.12
C ASP A 193 1.13 -41.20 1.82
N GLY A 194 0.75 -40.21 2.65
CA GLY A 194 -0.48 -40.22 3.43
C GLY A 194 -0.44 -41.00 4.76
N GLY A 195 0.67 -41.69 5.06
CA GLY A 195 0.88 -42.43 6.30
C GLY A 195 1.94 -41.83 7.22
N GLU A 196 2.21 -42.52 8.33
CA GLU A 196 3.29 -42.17 9.25
C GLU A 196 4.67 -42.38 8.60
N LEU A 197 5.70 -41.72 9.13
CA LEU A 197 7.06 -41.90 8.66
C LEU A 197 7.53 -43.35 8.97
N PRO A 198 8.00 -44.11 7.97
CA PRO A 198 8.20 -45.57 8.11
C PRO A 198 9.42 -45.95 8.96
N ASP A 199 10.41 -45.07 9.11
CA ASP A 199 11.70 -45.36 9.74
C ASP A 199 12.07 -44.25 10.75
N PRO A 200 11.63 -44.35 12.02
CA PRO A 200 11.82 -43.29 13.01
C PRO A 200 13.28 -43.13 13.49
N GLU A 201 14.15 -44.13 13.28
CA GLU A 201 15.58 -44.02 13.61
C GLU A 201 16.31 -43.16 12.58
N ARG A 202 15.93 -43.29 11.31
CA ARG A 202 16.60 -42.65 10.19
C ARG A 202 15.91 -41.38 9.70
N MET A 203 14.58 -41.27 9.92
CA MET A 203 13.72 -40.12 9.63
C MET A 203 13.35 -39.40 10.93
N VAL A 204 14.23 -38.51 11.39
CA VAL A 204 14.07 -37.82 12.67
C VAL A 204 13.35 -36.49 12.47
N VAL A 205 12.23 -36.29 13.17
CA VAL A 205 11.49 -35.02 13.20
C VAL A 205 11.94 -34.21 14.42
N ASN A 206 12.49 -33.02 14.19
CA ASN A 206 12.81 -32.05 15.24
C ASN A 206 12.06 -30.74 15.00
N GLY A 207 10.90 -30.60 15.66
CA GLY A 207 10.02 -29.45 15.51
C GLY A 207 9.49 -29.35 14.08
N ARG A 208 10.07 -28.44 13.28
CA ARG A 208 9.68 -28.16 11.89
C ARG A 208 10.52 -28.90 10.86
N VAL A 209 11.60 -29.53 11.29
CA VAL A 209 12.62 -30.12 10.43
C VAL A 209 12.48 -31.64 10.42
N LEU A 210 12.43 -32.22 9.23
CA LEU A 210 12.54 -33.65 9.00
C LEU A 210 13.93 -33.95 8.40
N SER A 211 14.73 -34.72 9.13
CA SER A 211 16.05 -35.16 8.69
C SER A 211 16.01 -36.63 8.29
N ILE A 212 16.40 -36.94 7.06
CA ILE A 212 16.47 -38.31 6.54
C ILE A 212 17.94 -38.64 6.27
N SER A 213 18.48 -39.61 6.98
CA SER A 213 19.87 -40.05 6.85
C SER A 213 20.01 -41.22 5.88
N PHE A 214 21.16 -41.41 5.24
CA PHE A 214 21.46 -42.57 4.37
C PHE A 214 20.33 -42.89 3.38
N LEU A 215 20.06 -41.94 2.48
CA LEU A 215 19.00 -42.03 1.48
C LEU A 215 19.10 -43.29 0.65
N ASN A 216 17.96 -43.90 0.34
CA ASN A 216 17.86 -45.06 -0.54
C ASN A 216 16.61 -44.98 -1.43
N LYS A 217 16.44 -45.94 -2.34
CA LYS A 217 15.31 -45.93 -3.28
C LYS A 217 13.93 -46.14 -2.63
N THR A 218 13.84 -46.65 -1.41
CA THR A 218 12.54 -46.76 -0.71
C THR A 218 12.12 -45.43 -0.09
N ASP A 219 13.02 -44.45 0.02
CA ASP A 219 12.72 -43.10 0.51
C ASP A 219 11.96 -42.23 -0.50
N ASN A 220 11.96 -42.63 -1.78
CA ASN A 220 11.13 -42.00 -2.80
C ASN A 220 9.66 -41.94 -2.35
N GLY A 221 9.01 -40.82 -2.61
CA GLY A 221 7.61 -40.62 -2.22
C GLY A 221 7.28 -39.15 -2.00
N THR A 222 6.04 -38.91 -1.59
CA THR A 222 5.51 -37.57 -1.32
C THR A 222 5.50 -37.32 0.19
N TYR A 223 6.33 -36.38 0.62
CA TYR A 223 6.41 -35.92 2.00
C TYR A 223 5.46 -34.75 2.19
N ARG A 224 4.55 -34.85 3.15
CA ARG A 224 3.55 -33.82 3.44
C ARG A 224 3.83 -33.23 4.82
N CYS A 225 3.84 -31.90 4.88
CA CYS A 225 3.87 -31.16 6.13
C CYS A 225 2.53 -30.46 6.35
N GLU A 226 1.88 -30.69 7.49
CA GLU A 226 0.65 -30.03 7.91
C GLU A 226 0.90 -29.14 9.13
N ALA A 227 0.46 -27.89 9.06
CA ALA A 227 0.47 -26.95 10.18
C ALA A 227 -0.97 -26.57 10.55
N LYS A 228 -1.22 -26.40 11.85
CA LYS A 228 -2.54 -26.08 12.40
C LYS A 228 -2.45 -24.91 13.37
N ASN A 229 -3.45 -24.04 13.34
CA ASN A 229 -3.72 -23.06 14.37
C ASN A 229 -5.23 -23.08 14.71
N PRO A 230 -5.71 -22.28 15.70
CA PRO A 230 -7.13 -22.24 16.06
C PRO A 230 -8.07 -21.85 14.91
N ILE A 231 -7.55 -21.18 13.87
CA ILE A 231 -8.35 -20.74 12.71
C ILE A 231 -8.55 -21.88 11.72
N GLY A 232 -7.57 -22.80 11.63
CA GLY A 232 -7.67 -23.96 10.77
C GLY A 232 -6.32 -24.61 10.52
N ARG A 233 -6.26 -25.39 9.44
CA ARG A 233 -5.06 -26.13 9.04
C ARG A 233 -4.74 -25.92 7.58
N ASN A 234 -3.48 -26.06 7.24
CA ASN A 234 -3.02 -26.07 5.86
C ASN A 234 -1.83 -27.01 5.73
N SER A 235 -1.58 -27.51 4.53
CA SER A 235 -0.50 -28.46 4.27
C SER A 235 0.12 -28.24 2.90
N THR A 236 1.38 -28.64 2.77
CA THR A 236 2.08 -28.67 1.48
C THR A 236 2.82 -29.98 1.32
N GLU A 237 3.13 -30.33 0.08
CA GLU A 237 3.72 -31.60 -0.31
C GLU A 237 5.05 -31.38 -1.04
N TYR A 238 5.99 -32.29 -0.82
CA TYR A 238 7.30 -32.32 -1.45
C TYR A 238 7.57 -33.73 -1.99
N VAL A 239 7.83 -33.84 -3.29
CA VAL A 239 8.15 -35.11 -3.93
C VAL A 239 9.66 -35.34 -3.86
N LEU A 240 10.08 -36.37 -3.12
CA LEU A 240 11.47 -36.77 -3.04
C LEU A 240 11.79 -37.82 -4.11
N ILE A 241 12.82 -37.54 -4.92
CA ILE A 241 13.37 -38.48 -5.89
C ILE A 241 14.85 -38.69 -5.57
N VAL A 242 15.24 -39.91 -5.21
CA VAL A 242 16.62 -40.29 -4.86
C VAL A 242 17.35 -40.78 -6.11
N HIS A 243 18.42 -40.08 -6.49
CA HIS A 243 19.23 -40.38 -7.65
C HIS A 243 20.35 -41.38 -7.33
N ASP A 244 20.73 -42.18 -8.33
CA ASP A 244 21.88 -43.07 -8.20
C ASP A 244 23.18 -42.27 -8.15
N VAL A 245 24.16 -42.78 -7.41
CA VAL A 245 25.52 -42.25 -7.46
C VAL A 245 26.16 -42.67 -8.80
N PHE A 246 26.64 -41.70 -9.58
CA PHE A 246 27.38 -42.01 -10.81
C PHE A 246 28.73 -42.67 -10.47
N ASN A 247 28.77 -44.01 -10.47
CA ASN A 247 30.02 -44.76 -10.39
C ASN A 247 30.70 -44.81 -11.77
N THR A 248 31.69 -43.95 -12.01
CA THR A 248 32.59 -44.06 -13.17
C THR A 248 33.65 -45.15 -12.91
N LEU A 249 33.23 -46.41 -12.78
CA LEU A 249 34.17 -47.52 -12.92
C LEU A 249 34.37 -47.77 -14.42
N LEU A 250 35.34 -47.06 -15.01
CA LEU A 250 35.88 -47.40 -16.32
C LEU A 250 36.31 -48.88 -16.27
N PRO A 251 35.79 -49.78 -17.11
CA PRO A 251 36.33 -51.13 -17.18
C PRO A 251 37.75 -51.01 -17.74
N THR A 252 38.75 -51.26 -16.89
CA THR A 252 40.15 -51.39 -17.31
C THR A 252 40.22 -52.57 -18.27
N THR A 253 40.09 -52.30 -19.56
CA THR A 253 40.16 -53.32 -20.59
C THR A 253 41.64 -53.65 -20.76
N VAL A 254 42.09 -54.75 -20.16
CA VAL A 254 43.46 -55.27 -20.35
C VAL A 254 43.54 -55.76 -21.79
N ILE A 255 44.20 -55.00 -22.67
CA ILE A 255 44.43 -55.39 -24.06
C ILE A 255 45.56 -56.43 -24.08
N PRO A 256 45.34 -57.66 -24.57
CA PRO A 256 46.43 -58.61 -24.79
C PRO A 256 47.27 -58.15 -25.99
N SER A 257 48.58 -58.09 -25.81
CA SER A 257 49.56 -57.74 -26.86
C SER A 257 49.51 -58.75 -28.01
N LEU A 258 49.12 -58.30 -29.21
CA LEU A 258 49.22 -59.11 -30.43
C LEU A 258 50.67 -59.19 -30.92
N THR A 259 51.11 -60.41 -31.20
CA THR A 259 52.34 -60.73 -31.93
C THR A 259 52.21 -60.30 -33.40
N THR A 260 53.23 -59.60 -33.90
CA THR A 260 53.36 -59.18 -35.30
C THR A 260 53.52 -60.38 -36.23
N ALA A 261 52.56 -60.60 -37.13
CA ALA A 261 52.75 -61.40 -38.34
C ALA A 261 52.76 -60.46 -39.55
N THR A 262 53.91 -60.40 -40.22
CA THR A 262 54.11 -59.69 -41.49
C THR A 262 53.46 -60.46 -42.64
N VAL A 263 52.49 -59.85 -43.33
CA VAL A 263 51.91 -60.38 -44.57
C VAL A 263 52.29 -59.46 -45.72
N THR A 264 53.03 -60.02 -46.68
CA THR A 264 53.41 -59.42 -47.97
C THR A 264 52.19 -59.24 -48.87
N THR A 265 52.00 -58.01 -49.35
CA THR A 265 50.95 -57.58 -50.26
C THR A 265 51.22 -58.00 -51.71
N ASN A 266 50.24 -58.57 -52.39
CA ASN A 266 50.09 -58.48 -53.84
C ASN A 266 48.71 -57.88 -54.16
N VAL A 267 48.72 -56.72 -54.81
CA VAL A 267 47.54 -55.96 -55.25
C VAL A 267 47.15 -56.43 -56.65
N ALA A 268 45.87 -56.72 -56.86
CA ALA A 268 45.25 -56.73 -58.17
C ALA A 268 43.99 -55.85 -58.12
N LEU A 269 44.00 -54.79 -58.94
CA LEU A 269 42.91 -53.82 -59.08
C LEU A 269 41.78 -54.41 -59.90
N THR A 270 40.56 -54.16 -59.46
CA THR A 270 39.40 -54.02 -60.36
C THR A 270 38.57 -52.84 -59.87
N ALA A 271 38.43 -51.86 -60.77
CA ALA A 271 37.61 -50.67 -60.59
C ALA A 271 36.18 -50.92 -61.04
N SER A 272 35.21 -50.40 -60.28
CA SER A 272 33.95 -49.91 -60.82
C SER A 272 33.43 -48.77 -59.94
N THR A 273 33.60 -47.56 -60.49
CA THR A 273 32.63 -46.44 -60.60
C THR A 273 31.24 -46.76 -60.03
N THR A 274 30.53 -45.95 -59.27
CA THR A 274 30.35 -44.48 -59.15
C THR A 274 29.28 -44.37 -58.03
N THR A 275 29.17 -43.38 -57.14
CA THR A 275 29.26 -41.93 -57.30
C THR A 275 29.22 -41.34 -55.87
N SER A 276 30.19 -40.45 -55.58
CA SER A 276 30.11 -39.20 -54.78
C SER A 276 29.08 -39.14 -53.63
N ALA A 277 29.48 -39.10 -52.35
CA ALA A 277 30.21 -38.01 -51.65
C ALA A 277 29.45 -36.67 -51.74
N THR A 278 29.14 -35.96 -50.66
CA THR A 278 30.03 -35.17 -49.78
C THR A 278 29.15 -34.47 -48.72
N ALA A 279 29.57 -34.00 -47.55
CA ALA A 279 30.83 -34.02 -46.82
C ALA A 279 30.54 -33.48 -45.40
N THR A 280 31.15 -34.14 -44.41
CA THR A 280 31.85 -33.61 -43.21
C THR A 280 31.58 -32.17 -42.73
N SER A 281 31.45 -32.02 -41.40
CA SER A 281 32.58 -31.50 -40.60
C SER A 281 32.43 -31.81 -39.12
N ILE A 282 33.49 -32.45 -38.62
CA ILE A 282 33.86 -32.63 -37.22
C ILE A 282 34.20 -31.25 -36.62
N ARG A 283 33.90 -31.03 -35.33
CA ARG A 283 34.45 -29.92 -34.52
C ARG A 283 35.31 -30.49 -33.39
N ASP A 284 36.46 -29.85 -33.23
CA ASP A 284 37.48 -30.11 -32.20
C ASP A 284 37.02 -29.76 -30.77
N PRO A 285 37.63 -30.40 -29.75
CA PRO A 285 37.38 -30.15 -28.33
C PRO A 285 38.43 -29.20 -27.77
N ASN A 286 38.15 -27.90 -27.73
CA ASN A 286 38.80 -26.95 -26.82
C ASN A 286 38.05 -25.62 -26.82
N ALA A 287 37.09 -25.46 -25.90
CA ALA A 287 36.54 -24.15 -25.57
C ALA A 287 36.15 -24.12 -24.08
N LEU A 288 36.87 -23.29 -23.33
CA LEU A 288 36.57 -22.91 -21.96
C LEU A 288 35.38 -21.93 -21.92
N ALA A 289 34.69 -21.92 -20.79
CA ALA A 289 33.46 -21.17 -20.49
C ALA A 289 33.55 -19.63 -20.66
N GLY A 290 32.39 -19.00 -20.95
CA GLY A 290 32.16 -17.59 -20.60
C GLY A 290 31.19 -16.81 -21.49
N GLN A 291 30.11 -16.32 -20.88
CA GLN A 291 29.26 -15.17 -21.26
C GLN A 291 28.30 -15.31 -22.46
N THR A 292 27.05 -15.67 -22.16
CA THR A 292 25.88 -15.19 -22.91
C THR A 292 25.60 -13.73 -22.51
N GLY A 293 25.96 -12.80 -23.41
CA GLY A 293 25.59 -11.39 -23.30
C GLY A 293 24.09 -11.17 -23.57
N PRO A 294 23.46 -10.11 -23.03
CA PRO A 294 22.05 -9.84 -23.24
C PRO A 294 21.80 -9.38 -24.68
N ASP A 295 20.77 -9.93 -25.30
CA ASP A 295 20.37 -9.63 -26.67
C ASP A 295 20.13 -8.13 -26.89
N HIS A 296 21.10 -7.47 -27.54
CA HIS A 296 21.03 -6.05 -27.91
C HIS A 296 19.80 -5.68 -28.75
N ALA A 297 19.14 -6.67 -29.37
CA ALA A 297 17.91 -6.49 -30.13
C ALA A 297 16.68 -6.19 -29.25
N LEU A 298 16.60 -6.77 -28.04
CA LEU A 298 15.48 -6.56 -27.13
C LEU A 298 15.53 -5.17 -26.49
N ILE A 299 16.74 -4.73 -26.14
CA ILE A 299 16.99 -3.40 -25.55
C ILE A 299 16.69 -2.29 -26.59
N GLY A 300 17.07 -2.49 -27.85
CA GLY A 300 16.73 -1.56 -28.93
C GLY A 300 15.22 -1.41 -29.18
N GLY A 301 14.48 -2.52 -29.08
CA GLY A 301 13.01 -2.51 -29.21
C GLY A 301 12.32 -1.72 -28.10
N ILE A 302 12.72 -1.93 -26.85
CA ILE A 302 12.14 -1.22 -25.70
C ILE A 302 12.43 0.28 -25.78
N VAL A 303 13.66 0.66 -26.12
CA VAL A 303 14.03 2.08 -26.27
C VAL A 303 13.23 2.74 -27.40
N ALA A 304 13.03 2.06 -28.53
CA ALA A 304 12.22 2.60 -29.63
C ALA A 304 10.76 2.82 -29.23
N VAL A 305 10.14 1.89 -28.48
CA VAL A 305 8.76 2.03 -28.00
C VAL A 305 8.64 3.18 -27.01
N VAL A 306 9.59 3.32 -26.07
CA VAL A 306 9.58 4.42 -25.09
C VAL A 306 9.74 5.77 -25.78
N VAL A 307 10.63 5.90 -26.77
CA VAL A 307 10.81 7.13 -27.55
C VAL A 307 9.56 7.46 -28.37
N PHE A 308 8.90 6.46 -28.95
CA PHE A 308 7.67 6.67 -29.71
C PHE A 308 6.49 7.11 -28.84
N VAL A 309 6.32 6.50 -27.67
CA VAL A 309 5.26 6.87 -26.71
C VAL A 309 5.50 8.28 -26.17
N THR A 310 6.74 8.62 -25.81
CA THR A 310 7.07 9.96 -25.30
C THR A 310 6.85 11.05 -26.36
N LEU A 311 7.23 10.82 -27.62
CA LEU A 311 6.92 11.74 -28.73
C LEU A 311 5.41 11.92 -28.93
N CYS A 312 4.63 10.83 -28.89
CA CYS A 312 3.17 10.90 -28.97
C CYS A 312 2.57 11.73 -27.81
N SER A 313 3.04 11.53 -26.58
CA SER A 313 2.59 12.30 -25.41
C SER A 313 2.91 13.78 -25.53
N ILE A 314 4.10 14.15 -26.03
CA ILE A 314 4.48 15.55 -26.24
C ILE A 314 3.59 16.21 -27.30
N ILE A 315 3.29 15.52 -28.40
CA ILE A 315 2.40 16.05 -29.45
C ILE A 315 0.97 16.23 -28.92
N LEU A 316 0.45 15.28 -28.14
CA LEU A 316 -0.86 15.38 -27.51
C LEU A 316 -0.90 16.52 -26.49
N LEU A 317 0.12 16.67 -25.66
CA LEU A 317 0.23 17.76 -24.69
C LEU A 317 0.33 19.12 -25.39
N GLY A 318 1.10 19.20 -26.49
CA GLY A 318 1.19 20.41 -27.32
C GLY A 318 -0.15 20.79 -27.95
N ARG A 319 -0.91 19.82 -28.46
CA ARG A 319 -2.27 20.06 -28.98
C ARG A 319 -3.25 20.44 -27.87
N TYR A 320 -3.15 19.83 -26.70
CA TYR A 320 -3.96 20.18 -25.53
C TYR A 320 -3.70 21.63 -25.08
N LEU A 321 -2.43 22.02 -24.91
CA LEU A 321 -2.06 23.37 -24.54
C LEU A 321 -2.43 24.40 -25.62
N ALA A 322 -2.30 24.07 -26.91
CA ALA A 322 -2.75 24.95 -27.99
C ALA A 322 -4.27 25.15 -27.97
N ARG A 323 -5.04 24.11 -27.61
CA ARG A 323 -6.51 24.17 -27.55
C ARG A 323 -7.02 24.95 -26.32
N HIS A 324 -6.26 24.97 -25.23
CA HIS A 324 -6.62 25.68 -23.99
C HIS A 324 -5.89 27.02 -23.80
N LYS A 325 -5.00 27.43 -24.71
CA LYS A 325 -4.28 28.72 -24.65
C LYS A 325 -5.17 29.96 -24.62
N GLY A 326 -6.46 29.84 -24.96
CA GLY A 326 -7.44 30.93 -24.91
C GLY A 326 -8.12 31.16 -23.56
N THR A 327 -7.94 30.28 -22.56
CA THR A 327 -8.69 30.36 -21.27
C THR A 327 -7.88 30.79 -20.05
N TYR A 328 -6.56 30.99 -20.17
CA TYR A 328 -5.70 31.29 -19.02
C TYR A 328 -5.22 32.75 -18.93
N LEU A 329 -5.50 33.60 -19.92
CA LEU A 329 -5.05 35.00 -19.98
C LEU A 329 -6.14 36.03 -19.62
N THR A 330 -7.32 35.63 -19.14
CA THR A 330 -8.45 36.56 -18.89
C THR A 330 -8.88 36.72 -17.43
N ASN A 331 -8.16 36.17 -16.45
CA ASN A 331 -8.57 36.29 -15.04
C ASN A 331 -7.82 37.35 -14.21
N GLU A 332 -6.96 38.17 -14.81
CA GLU A 332 -6.25 39.25 -14.08
C GLU A 332 -6.54 40.68 -14.54
N ALA A 333 -7.46 40.90 -15.50
CA ALA A 333 -7.73 42.27 -15.99
C ALA A 333 -9.21 42.55 -16.29
N LYS A 334 -10.13 42.14 -15.42
CA LYS A 334 -11.56 42.54 -15.54
C LYS A 334 -12.25 42.79 -14.20
N GLY A 335 -11.56 43.49 -13.30
CA GLY A 335 -12.06 43.85 -11.97
C GLY A 335 -12.02 45.35 -11.64
N ALA A 336 -11.85 46.22 -12.64
CA ALA A 336 -11.86 47.66 -12.44
C ALA A 336 -12.48 48.34 -13.66
N GLU A 337 -13.81 48.41 -13.66
CA GLU A 337 -14.71 49.33 -14.39
C GLU A 337 -16.06 48.63 -14.48
N ASP A 338 -16.91 48.84 -13.47
CA ASP A 338 -18.39 48.77 -13.51
C ASP A 338 -18.92 48.72 -12.06
N ALA A 339 -18.78 49.85 -11.35
CA ALA A 339 -19.59 50.13 -10.17
C ALA A 339 -20.71 51.07 -10.61
N PRO A 340 -21.99 50.65 -10.64
CA PRO A 340 -23.09 51.57 -10.86
C PRO A 340 -23.31 52.44 -9.61
N ASP A 341 -23.52 53.73 -9.87
CA ASP A 341 -23.83 54.78 -8.90
C ASP A 341 -24.93 54.36 -7.91
N ALA A 342 -24.68 54.66 -6.64
CA ALA A 342 -25.61 54.44 -5.54
C ALA A 342 -26.65 55.58 -5.51
N ASP A 343 -27.63 55.52 -6.42
CA ASP A 343 -28.81 56.38 -6.32
C ASP A 343 -30.03 55.79 -7.07
N THR A 344 -30.39 54.54 -6.80
CA THR A 344 -31.77 54.06 -7.04
C THR A 344 -32.08 52.78 -6.25
N ALA A 345 -32.76 52.92 -5.11
CA ALA A 345 -33.68 51.90 -4.58
C ALA A 345 -34.42 52.44 -3.34
N ILE A 346 -35.45 53.24 -3.58
CA ILE A 346 -36.54 53.44 -2.62
C ILE A 346 -37.76 52.69 -3.18
N ILE A 347 -38.50 52.04 -2.27
CA ILE A 347 -39.88 51.55 -2.34
C ILE A 347 -40.11 50.16 -2.99
N ASN A 348 -40.26 49.12 -2.17
CA ASN A 348 -41.57 48.49 -1.91
C ASN A 348 -41.52 47.58 -0.67
N ALA A 349 -42.51 47.80 0.19
CA ALA A 349 -42.80 47.00 1.36
C ALA A 349 -43.53 45.70 0.98
N GLU A 350 -43.52 44.77 1.94
CA GLU A 350 -44.63 43.90 2.36
C GLU A 350 -44.32 42.39 2.34
N GLY A 351 -44.28 41.78 3.54
CA GLY A 351 -44.40 40.32 3.69
C GLY A 351 -43.49 39.63 4.73
N SER A 352 -43.99 39.52 5.98
CA SER A 352 -43.85 38.35 6.87
C SER A 352 -42.49 37.95 7.51
N GLN A 353 -42.25 38.52 8.69
CA GLN A 353 -42.11 37.84 10.01
C GLN A 353 -41.07 36.70 10.28
N VAL A 354 -40.36 36.89 11.40
CA VAL A 354 -39.70 35.96 12.34
C VAL A 354 -38.26 35.48 12.03
N ASN A 355 -37.29 36.28 12.48
CA ASN A 355 -36.29 35.83 13.48
C ASN A 355 -35.56 37.06 14.02
N ALA A 356 -35.72 37.30 15.33
CA ALA A 356 -34.99 38.35 16.02
C ALA A 356 -33.53 37.91 16.17
N GLU A 357 -32.67 38.35 15.23
CA GLU A 357 -31.24 38.42 15.50
C GLU A 357 -31.04 39.45 16.61
N GLU A 358 -30.58 38.94 17.75
CA GLU A 358 -30.22 39.74 18.92
C GLU A 358 -29.02 40.63 18.55
N LYS A 359 -29.31 41.84 18.06
CA LYS A 359 -28.33 42.92 17.92
C LYS A 359 -27.80 43.25 19.31
N LYS A 360 -26.62 42.74 19.63
CA LYS A 360 -25.88 43.17 20.82
C LYS A 360 -25.20 44.50 20.51
N GLU A 361 -25.92 45.58 20.76
CA GLU A 361 -25.37 46.94 20.73
C GLU A 361 -24.63 47.20 22.05
N TYR A 362 -23.30 47.21 21.98
CA TYR A 362 -22.46 47.59 23.12
C TYR A 362 -22.20 49.10 23.06
N PHE A 363 -22.84 49.83 23.97
CA PHE A 363 -22.62 51.26 24.17
C PHE A 363 -21.36 51.46 25.05
N ILE A 364 -20.46 52.35 24.63
CA ILE A 364 -19.38 52.90 25.46
C ILE A 364 -19.85 54.24 26.01
#